data_AF-A0A1R3K7Z1-F1
#
_entry.id   AF-A0A1R3K7Z1-F1
#
_cell.length_a   1.000
_cell.length_b   1.000
_cell.length_c   1.000
_cell.angle_alpha   90.00
_cell.angle_beta   90.00
_cell.angle_gamma   90.00
#
_symmetry.space_group_name_H-M   'P 1'
#
loop_
_entity.id
_entity.type
_entity.pdbx_description
1 polymer ?
#
loop_
_entity_poly.entity_id
_entity_poly.type
_entity_poly.pdbx_seq_one_letter_code
_entity_poly.pdbx_strand_id
1 'polypeptide(L)'
;MVPTEEEYLDLLKVPVGDLGRVYWRNFQTQVQKKMTEITGIKSQTWGEQLRELKKLNPNSRGFKVDFLLRWAGNHLDHERGLRAVALLIYGLVLFPKSRGVIDEAVVDLFEQLENGRNPIPTILAEPFGH
;
A
#
# COMPACT_ATOMS: atom_id res chain seq x y z
N MET A 1 -25.19 -11.41 12.91
CA MET A 1 -23.89 -11.90 13.41
C MET A 1 -22.87 -11.65 12.32
N VAL A 2 -21.77 -10.99 12.65
CA VAL A 2 -20.63 -10.85 11.73
C VAL A 2 -19.77 -12.09 11.96
N PRO A 3 -19.40 -12.84 10.91
CA PRO A 3 -18.60 -14.05 11.08
C PRO A 3 -17.25 -13.73 11.72
N THR A 4 -16.76 -14.63 12.57
CA THR A 4 -15.45 -14.49 13.23
C THR A 4 -14.31 -14.74 12.22
N GLU A 5 -13.12 -14.19 12.51
CA GLU A 5 -11.93 -14.33 11.66
C GLU A 5 -11.66 -15.79 11.25
N GLU A 6 -11.82 -16.71 12.19
CA GLU A 6 -11.66 -18.16 11.98
C GLU A 6 -12.65 -18.72 10.94
N GLU A 7 -13.89 -18.21 10.90
CA GLU A 7 -14.93 -18.66 9.97
C GLU A 7 -14.68 -18.17 8.53
N TYR A 8 -14.14 -16.95 8.36
CA TYR A 8 -13.75 -16.45 7.03
C TYR A 8 -12.53 -17.19 6.47
N LEU A 9 -11.60 -17.59 7.34
CA LEU A 9 -10.35 -18.25 6.95
C LEU A 9 -10.55 -19.74 6.62
N ASP A 10 -11.47 -20.42 7.30
CA ASP A 10 -11.87 -21.80 6.99
C ASP A 10 -12.50 -21.90 5.58
N LEU A 11 -13.30 -20.90 5.20
CA LEU A 11 -13.86 -20.75 3.84
C LEU A 11 -12.80 -20.63 2.75
N LEU A 12 -11.64 -20.05 3.06
CA LEU A 12 -10.51 -19.85 2.13
C LEU A 12 -9.53 -21.03 2.10
N LYS A 13 -9.66 -22.01 3.01
CA LYS A 13 -8.75 -23.16 3.16
C LYS A 13 -7.28 -22.79 3.33
N VAL A 14 -6.96 -21.64 3.94
CA VAL A 14 -5.57 -21.21 4.13
C VAL A 14 -5.19 -21.27 5.63
N PRO A 15 -4.08 -21.92 6.01
CA PRO A 15 -3.62 -21.95 7.39
C PRO A 15 -3.26 -20.55 7.92
N VAL A 16 -3.88 -20.13 9.03
CA VAL A 16 -3.74 -18.79 9.63
C VAL A 16 -2.28 -18.38 9.88
N GLY A 17 -1.44 -19.32 10.34
CA GLY A 17 -0.03 -19.07 10.67
C GLY A 17 0.89 -18.87 9.46
N ASP A 18 0.48 -19.30 8.27
CA ASP A 18 1.25 -19.14 7.03
C ASP A 18 0.88 -17.86 6.29
N LEU A 19 -0.25 -17.22 6.63
CA LEU A 19 -0.65 -15.94 6.07
C LEU A 19 0.40 -14.86 6.41
N GLY A 20 0.72 -14.63 7.67
CA GLY A 20 1.72 -13.62 8.04
C GLY A 20 3.09 -13.81 7.35
N ARG A 21 3.49 -15.07 7.08
CA ARG A 21 4.81 -15.42 6.53
C ARG A 21 4.88 -15.41 5.00
N VAL A 22 3.83 -15.87 4.31
CA VAL A 22 3.71 -15.84 2.85
C VAL A 22 3.39 -14.42 2.36
N TYR A 23 2.71 -13.63 3.19
CA TYR A 23 2.23 -12.31 2.84
C TYR A 23 3.37 -11.29 3.03
N TRP A 24 4.05 -11.28 4.19
CA TRP A 24 5.17 -10.36 4.45
C TRP A 24 6.34 -10.48 3.47
N ARG A 25 6.62 -11.69 2.97
CA ARG A 25 7.83 -11.97 2.16
C ARG A 25 7.76 -11.45 0.72
N ASN A 26 6.57 -11.11 0.21
CA ASN A 26 6.38 -10.68 -1.18
C ASN A 26 6.26 -9.15 -1.37
N PHE A 27 6.13 -8.38 -0.29
CA PHE A 27 5.85 -6.93 -0.37
C PHE A 27 7.11 -6.04 -0.40
N GLN A 28 8.28 -6.54 0.01
CA GLN A 28 9.39 -5.65 0.38
C GLN A 28 10.41 -5.27 -0.72
N THR A 29 10.34 -5.75 -1.96
CA THR A 29 11.48 -5.56 -2.89
C THR A 29 11.30 -4.55 -4.03
N GLN A 30 10.09 -4.03 -4.31
CA GLN A 30 9.90 -3.17 -5.51
C GLN A 30 8.99 -1.95 -5.33
N VAL A 31 8.67 -1.51 -4.10
CA VAL A 31 7.71 -0.40 -3.87
C VAL A 31 8.07 0.89 -4.64
N GLN A 32 9.36 1.25 -4.74
CA GLN A 32 9.81 2.43 -5.50
C GLN A 32 9.54 2.31 -7.00
N LYS A 33 9.69 1.09 -7.55
CA LYS A 33 9.42 0.80 -8.96
C LYS A 33 7.92 0.85 -9.23
N LYS A 34 7.10 0.26 -8.36
CA LYS A 34 5.62 0.34 -8.45
C LYS A 34 5.15 1.79 -8.42
N MET A 35 5.68 2.59 -7.50
CA MET A 35 5.40 4.03 -7.45
C MET A 35 5.83 4.76 -8.73
N THR A 36 6.95 4.34 -9.34
CA THR A 36 7.40 4.87 -10.63
C THR A 36 6.42 4.52 -11.76
N GLU A 37 5.85 3.33 -11.76
CA GLU A 37 4.87 2.90 -12.75
C GLU A 37 3.53 3.64 -12.59
N ILE A 38 3.05 3.80 -11.35
CA ILE A 38 1.79 4.50 -11.02
C ILE A 38 1.87 5.99 -11.38
N THR A 39 2.97 6.65 -10.99
CA THR A 39 3.08 8.12 -11.07
C THR A 39 3.93 8.62 -12.24
N GLY A 40 4.82 7.79 -12.79
CA GLY A 40 5.86 8.23 -13.73
C GLY A 40 7.03 8.98 -13.09
N ILE A 41 7.05 9.17 -11.76
CA ILE A 41 8.17 9.80 -11.04
C ILE A 41 9.32 8.79 -10.93
N LYS A 42 10.56 9.22 -11.18
CA LYS A 42 11.75 8.36 -11.12
C LYS A 42 11.89 7.64 -9.78
N SER A 43 12.29 6.37 -9.83
CA SER A 43 12.54 5.52 -8.65
C SER A 43 13.48 6.16 -7.62
N GLN A 44 14.45 6.97 -8.06
CA GLN A 44 15.37 7.69 -7.17
C GLN A 44 14.63 8.65 -6.23
N THR A 45 13.65 9.41 -6.73
CA THR A 45 12.86 10.35 -5.92
C THR A 45 12.07 9.61 -4.84
N TRP A 46 11.56 8.41 -5.15
CA TRP A 46 10.92 7.55 -4.16
C TRP A 46 11.90 7.01 -3.12
N GLY A 47 13.13 6.68 -3.52
CA GLY A 47 14.21 6.30 -2.61
C GLY A 47 14.60 7.42 -1.64
N GLU A 48 14.64 8.66 -2.12
CA GLU A 48 14.89 9.85 -1.28
C GLU A 48 13.76 10.09 -0.28
N GLN A 49 12.49 10.01 -0.71
CA GLN A 49 11.33 10.14 0.19
C GLN A 49 11.35 9.11 1.32
N LEU A 50 11.62 7.84 1.00
CA LEU A 50 11.70 6.76 1.98
C LEU A 50 12.87 6.97 2.96
N ARG A 51 14.02 7.43 2.46
CA ARG A 51 15.19 7.75 3.29
C ARG A 51 14.88 8.88 4.27
N GLU A 52 14.22 9.94 3.82
CA GLU A 52 13.84 11.07 4.68
C GLU A 52 12.82 10.66 5.74
N LEU A 53 11.87 9.78 5.41
CA LEU A 53 10.93 9.24 6.40
C LEU A 53 11.61 8.36 7.45
N LYS A 54 12.56 7.51 7.05
CA LYS A 54 13.32 6.66 7.97
C LYS A 54 14.21 7.45 8.93
N LYS A 55 14.68 8.65 8.54
CA LYS A 55 15.40 9.56 9.45
C LYS A 55 14.51 10.07 10.59
N LEU A 56 13.22 10.31 10.30
CA LEU A 56 12.26 10.82 11.28
C LEU A 56 11.72 9.71 12.18
N ASN A 57 11.44 8.55 11.60
CA ASN A 57 11.04 7.37 12.34
C ASN A 57 11.58 6.12 11.63
N PRO A 58 12.51 5.37 12.26
CA PRO A 58 13.15 4.19 11.66
C PRO A 58 12.19 3.09 11.21
N ASN A 59 11.01 3.03 11.84
CA ASN A 59 9.96 2.06 11.53
C ASN A 59 9.01 2.53 10.42
N SER A 60 9.22 3.74 9.86
CA SER A 60 8.38 4.24 8.78
C SER A 60 8.58 3.41 7.52
N ARG A 61 7.47 2.84 7.04
CA ARG A 61 7.37 2.09 5.78
C ARG A 61 6.32 2.81 4.94
N GLY A 62 6.74 3.53 3.90
CA GLY A 62 5.80 4.31 3.09
C GLY A 62 6.33 5.63 2.53
N PHE A 63 5.40 6.49 2.11
CA PHE A 63 5.67 7.78 1.46
C PHE A 63 4.78 8.91 1.99
N LYS A 64 5.25 10.15 1.92
CA LYS A 64 4.53 11.32 2.42
C LYS A 64 3.28 11.61 1.56
N VAL A 65 2.12 11.65 2.22
CA VAL A 65 0.82 12.03 1.62
C VAL A 65 0.92 13.42 0.98
N ASP A 66 1.50 14.41 1.69
CA ASP A 66 1.62 15.78 1.17
C ASP A 66 2.43 15.90 -0.11
N PHE A 67 3.43 15.03 -0.31
CA PHE A 67 4.21 15.02 -1.54
C PHE A 67 3.35 14.51 -2.70
N LEU A 68 2.71 13.35 -2.51
CA LEU A 68 1.91 12.73 -3.55
C LEU A 68 0.65 13.55 -3.88
N LEU A 69 0.00 14.14 -2.88
CA LEU A 69 -1.17 15.01 -3.06
C LEU A 69 -0.84 16.26 -3.88
N ARG A 70 0.28 16.95 -3.55
CA ARG A 70 0.74 18.11 -4.33
C ARG A 70 1.09 17.73 -5.76
N TRP A 71 1.76 16.60 -5.94
CA TRP A 71 2.10 16.11 -7.28
C TRP A 71 0.84 15.78 -8.09
N ALA A 72 -0.10 15.02 -7.50
CA ALA A 72 -1.33 14.60 -8.16
C ALA A 72 -2.22 15.80 -8.52
N GLY A 73 -2.30 16.81 -7.66
CA GLY A 73 -3.05 18.05 -7.92
C GLY A 73 -2.59 18.80 -9.17
N ASN A 74 -1.32 18.68 -9.55
CA ASN A 74 -0.76 19.29 -10.76
C ASN A 74 -0.92 18.42 -12.02
N HIS A 75 -1.46 17.20 -11.90
CA HIS A 75 -1.55 16.22 -13.01
C HIS A 75 -2.93 15.56 -13.10
N LEU A 76 -3.98 16.18 -12.54
CA LEU A 76 -5.35 15.62 -12.51
C LEU A 76 -5.97 15.41 -13.90
N ASP A 77 -5.46 16.11 -14.91
CA ASP A 77 -5.83 16.00 -16.31
C ASP A 77 -5.23 14.75 -17.00
N HIS A 78 -4.30 14.07 -16.34
CA HIS A 78 -3.63 12.87 -16.84
C HIS A 78 -4.02 11.63 -16.04
N GLU A 79 -4.07 10.48 -16.71
CA GLU A 79 -4.37 9.17 -16.09
C GLU A 79 -3.50 8.89 -14.86
N ARG A 80 -2.21 9.24 -14.92
CA ARG A 80 -1.28 9.05 -13.79
C ARG A 80 -1.63 9.89 -12.56
N GLY A 81 -2.15 11.10 -12.75
CA GLY A 81 -2.63 11.92 -11.63
C GLY A 81 -3.89 11.33 -11.01
N LEU A 82 -4.82 10.85 -11.83
CA LEU A 82 -6.01 10.15 -11.35
C LEU A 82 -5.65 8.86 -10.58
N ARG A 83 -4.67 8.09 -11.07
CA ARG A 83 -4.13 6.91 -10.39
C ARG A 83 -3.49 7.25 -9.04
N ALA A 84 -2.72 8.34 -8.97
CA ALA A 84 -2.16 8.82 -7.72
C ALA A 84 -3.22 9.28 -6.71
N VAL A 85 -4.29 9.96 -7.18
CA VAL A 85 -5.45 10.30 -6.33
C VAL A 85 -6.16 9.03 -5.85
N ALA A 86 -6.36 8.04 -6.72
CA ALA A 86 -6.94 6.77 -6.32
C ALA A 86 -6.09 6.10 -5.24
N LEU A 87 -4.78 5.98 -5.43
CA LEU A 87 -3.85 5.45 -4.42
C LEU A 87 -3.94 6.22 -3.08
N LEU A 88 -4.04 7.55 -3.12
CA LEU A 88 -4.26 8.38 -1.93
C LEU A 88 -5.56 8.03 -1.21
N ILE A 89 -6.67 7.87 -1.94
CA ILE A 89 -7.95 7.47 -1.37
C ILE A 89 -7.85 6.07 -0.76
N TYR A 90 -7.25 5.11 -1.46
CA TYR A 90 -7.03 3.75 -0.96
C TYR A 90 -6.22 3.78 0.35
N GLY A 91 -5.11 4.52 0.39
CA GLY A 91 -4.26 4.59 1.58
C GLY A 91 -4.91 5.31 2.76
N LEU A 92 -5.62 6.41 2.51
CA LEU A 92 -6.23 7.21 3.58
C LEU A 92 -7.52 6.58 4.13
N VAL A 93 -8.30 5.89 3.29
CA VAL A 93 -9.60 5.33 3.68
C VAL A 93 -9.49 3.88 4.18
N LEU A 94 -8.71 3.03 3.51
CA LEU A 94 -8.62 1.61 3.87
C LEU A 94 -7.55 1.33 4.91
N PHE A 95 -6.46 2.12 4.93
CA PHE A 95 -5.32 1.90 5.81
C PHE A 95 -4.90 3.17 6.56
N PRO A 96 -5.77 3.74 7.40
CA PRO A 96 -5.44 4.90 8.23
C PRO A 96 -4.51 4.51 9.40
N LYS A 97 -3.36 3.87 9.11
CA LYS A 97 -2.36 3.47 10.11
C LYS A 97 -1.49 4.64 10.57
N SER A 98 -1.13 5.55 9.66
CA SER A 98 -0.14 6.59 9.91
C SER A 98 -0.60 7.95 9.40
N ARG A 99 -0.58 8.98 10.26
CA ARG A 99 -0.90 10.35 9.84
C ARG A 99 0.11 10.84 8.80
N GLY A 100 -0.36 11.15 7.60
CA GLY A 100 0.44 11.77 6.54
C GLY A 100 1.42 10.83 5.83
N VAL A 101 1.31 9.52 6.01
CA VAL A 101 2.13 8.52 5.30
C VAL A 101 1.23 7.45 4.68
N ILE A 102 1.47 7.14 3.41
CA ILE A 102 0.87 5.98 2.72
C ILE A 102 1.80 4.80 2.92
N ASP A 103 1.30 3.73 3.54
CA ASP A 103 2.08 2.52 3.79
C ASP A 103 2.44 1.80 2.47
N GLU A 104 3.58 1.10 2.45
CA GLU A 104 3.99 0.30 1.30
C GLU A 104 2.97 -0.81 0.97
N ALA A 105 2.29 -1.36 1.97
CA ALA A 105 1.23 -2.35 1.78
C ALA A 105 0.07 -1.84 0.91
N VAL A 106 -0.23 -0.53 0.99
CA VAL A 106 -1.26 0.11 0.15
C VAL A 106 -0.85 0.13 -1.31
N VAL A 107 0.43 0.42 -1.58
CA VAL A 107 0.98 0.44 -2.94
C VAL A 107 0.90 -0.95 -3.55
N ASP A 108 1.19 -1.98 -2.77
CA ASP A 108 1.11 -3.37 -3.21
C ASP A 108 -0.33 -3.85 -3.42
N LEU A 109 -1.27 -3.40 -2.58
CA LEU A 109 -2.69 -3.63 -2.83
C LEU A 109 -3.13 -2.99 -4.13
N PHE A 110 -2.76 -1.72 -4.33
CA PHE A 110 -3.18 -0.94 -5.48
C PHE A 110 -2.67 -1.58 -6.78
N GLU A 111 -1.39 -1.97 -6.83
CA GLU A 111 -0.81 -2.68 -7.97
C GLU A 111 -1.51 -4.04 -8.24
N GLN A 112 -1.89 -4.77 -7.20
CA GLN A 112 -2.66 -6.01 -7.38
C GLN A 112 -4.03 -5.75 -7.99
N LEU A 113 -4.74 -4.73 -7.51
CA LEU A 113 -6.05 -4.32 -8.05
C LEU A 113 -5.93 -3.91 -9.52
N GLU A 114 -4.93 -3.10 -9.86
CA GLU A 114 -4.71 -2.66 -11.24
C GLU A 114 -4.39 -3.83 -12.19
N ASN A 115 -3.74 -4.88 -11.67
CA ASN A 115 -3.43 -6.09 -12.42
C ASN A 115 -4.53 -7.16 -12.36
N GLY A 116 -5.71 -6.86 -11.79
CA GLY A 116 -6.83 -7.79 -11.68
C GLY A 116 -6.59 -8.98 -10.75
N ARG A 117 -5.62 -8.88 -9.83
CA ARG A 117 -5.35 -9.91 -8.81
C ARG A 117 -6.30 -9.74 -7.63
N ASN A 118 -6.60 -10.85 -6.95
CA ASN A 118 -7.50 -10.83 -5.81
C ASN A 118 -6.88 -10.02 -4.64
N PRO A 119 -7.50 -8.90 -4.21
CA PRO A 119 -7.02 -8.04 -3.12
C PRO A 119 -7.35 -8.57 -1.71
N ILE A 120 -8.29 -9.52 -1.60
CA ILE A 120 -8.79 -10.05 -0.33
C ILE A 120 -7.65 -10.48 0.61
N PRO A 121 -6.62 -11.22 0.14
CA PRO A 121 -5.44 -11.53 0.93
C PRO A 121 -4.78 -10.29 1.59
N THR A 122 -4.56 -9.22 0.84
CA THR A 122 -3.88 -8.02 1.35
C THR A 122 -4.75 -7.25 2.34
N ILE A 123 -6.06 -7.18 2.11
CA ILE A 123 -7.01 -6.52 3.02
C ILE A 123 -7.10 -7.28 4.34
N LEU A 124 -7.11 -8.61 4.31
CA LEU A 124 -7.17 -9.43 5.51
C LEU A 124 -5.86 -9.40 6.33
N ALA A 125 -4.70 -9.20 5.70
CA ALA A 125 -3.42 -9.13 6.44
C ALA A 125 -3.24 -7.87 7.30
N GLU A 126 -3.99 -6.80 7.03
CA GLU A 126 -3.85 -5.50 7.69
C GLU A 126 -4.52 -5.36 9.06
N PRO A 127 -5.77 -5.86 9.30
CA PRO A 127 -6.41 -5.80 10.61
C PRO A 127 -5.84 -6.78 11.64
N PHE A 128 -5.14 -7.84 11.22
CA PHE A 128 -4.60 -8.88 12.13
C PHE A 128 -3.11 -8.75 12.43
N GLY A 129 -2.42 -7.76 11.86
CA GLY A 129 -1.00 -7.51 12.08
C GLY A 129 -0.69 -6.72 13.35
N HIS A 130 -1.26 -7.11 14.49
CA HIS A 130 -1.02 -6.49 15.80
C HIS A 130 -0.01 -7.25 16.66
#